data_AF-A0A6P6EJ37-F1
#
_entry.id   AF-A0A6P6EJ37-F1
#
_cell.length_a   1.000
_cell.length_b   1.000
_cell.length_c   1.000
_cell.angle_alpha   90.00
_cell.angle_beta   90.00
_cell.angle_gamma   90.00
#
_symmetry.space_group_name_H-M   'P 1'
#
loop_
_entity.id
_entity.type
_entity.pdbx_description
1 polymer ?
#
loop_
_entity_poly.entity_id
_entity_poly.type
_entity_poly.pdbx_seq_one_letter_code
_entity_poly.pdbx_strand_id
1 'polypeptide(L)'
;MAAPQDRRLGPEPVVLSPERLEQLRKFKIQARIANEKYLRTHKEVELLLSGFFREMFLKRPDNIVEFATDYFTDPRLPNKIHMQLIKERKVT
;
A
#
# COMPACT_ATOMS: atom_id res chain seq x y z
N MET A 1 -32.04 -34.57 -27.29
CA MET A 1 -30.57 -34.40 -27.48
C MET A 1 -30.37 -32.95 -27.89
N ALA A 2 -29.72 -32.01 -27.19
CA ALA A 2 -28.86 -32.00 -26.01
C ALA A 2 -29.09 -30.68 -25.22
N ALA A 3 -28.65 -30.65 -23.96
CA ALA A 3 -28.95 -29.67 -22.91
C ALA A 3 -28.48 -28.22 -23.20
N PRO A 4 -29.13 -27.21 -22.58
CA PRO A 4 -28.62 -25.84 -22.59
C PRO A 4 -27.34 -25.77 -21.76
N GLN A 5 -26.29 -25.19 -22.34
CA GLN A 5 -25.00 -25.07 -21.69
C GLN A 5 -25.11 -24.16 -20.46
N ASP A 6 -24.65 -24.72 -19.34
CA ASP A 6 -24.39 -24.09 -18.06
C ASP A 6 -23.70 -22.72 -18.25
N ARG A 7 -24.48 -21.65 -18.19
CA ARG A 7 -23.94 -20.31 -17.94
C ARG A 7 -23.46 -20.34 -16.49
N ARG A 8 -22.17 -20.67 -16.31
CA ARG A 8 -21.48 -20.59 -15.02
C ARG A 8 -21.77 -19.23 -14.40
N LEU A 9 -22.67 -19.21 -13.41
CA LEU A 9 -22.81 -18.08 -12.51
C LEU A 9 -21.43 -17.84 -11.90
N GLY A 10 -20.86 -16.65 -12.14
CA GLY A 10 -19.73 -16.19 -11.33
C GLY A 10 -20.09 -16.28 -9.86
N PRO A 11 -19.11 -16.36 -8.95
CA PRO A 11 -19.40 -16.51 -7.53
C PRO A 11 -20.41 -15.44 -7.11
N GLU A 12 -21.60 -15.89 -6.69
CA GLU A 12 -22.67 -15.02 -6.21
C GLU A 12 -22.07 -14.00 -5.25
N PRO A 13 -22.32 -12.69 -5.46
CA PRO A 13 -21.79 -11.67 -4.57
C PRO A 13 -22.21 -12.05 -3.15
N VAL A 14 -21.23 -12.24 -2.27
CA VAL A 14 -21.48 -12.58 -0.87
C VAL A 14 -22.24 -11.40 -0.26
N VAL A 15 -23.58 -11.48 -0.26
CA VAL A 15 -24.45 -10.49 0.35
C VAL A 15 -24.30 -10.63 1.86
N LEU A 16 -23.49 -9.77 2.45
CA LEU A 16 -23.32 -9.70 3.90
C LEU A 16 -24.65 -9.29 4.53
N SER A 17 -25.03 -9.94 5.63
CA SER A 17 -26.17 -9.47 6.43
C SER A 17 -25.92 -8.03 6.92
N PRO A 18 -26.97 -7.24 7.18
CA PRO A 18 -26.81 -5.86 7.67
C PRO A 18 -25.89 -5.75 8.89
N GLU A 19 -25.96 -6.71 9.81
CA GLU A 19 -25.13 -6.77 11.01
C GLU A 19 -23.65 -7.00 10.67
N ARG A 20 -23.35 -7.92 9.74
CA ARG A 20 -21.96 -8.16 9.29
C ARG A 20 -21.40 -6.95 8.56
N LEU A 21 -22.23 -6.25 7.78
CA LEU A 21 -21.83 -5.03 7.09
C LEU A 21 -21.45 -3.94 8.11
N GLU A 22 -22.24 -3.78 9.16
CA GLU A 22 -21.98 -2.81 10.22
C GLU A 22 -20.71 -3.16 11.02
N GLN A 23 -20.50 -4.44 11.33
CA GLN A 23 -19.24 -4.92 11.92
C GLN A 23 -18.04 -4.63 11.01
N LEU A 24 -18.16 -4.89 9.72
CA LEU A 24 -17.10 -4.61 8.73
C LEU A 24 -16.79 -3.11 8.65
N ARG A 25 -17.82 -2.25 8.71
CA ARG A 25 -17.64 -0.78 8.74
C ARG A 25 -16.86 -0.35 9.97
N LYS A 26 -17.26 -0.81 11.17
CA LYS A 26 -16.57 -0.50 12.42
C LYS A 26 -15.11 -0.97 12.37
N PHE A 27 -14.86 -2.18 11.89
CA PHE A 27 -13.51 -2.71 11.70
C PHE A 27 -12.67 -1.85 10.75
N LYS A 28 -13.21 -1.49 9.57
CA LYS A 28 -12.51 -0.64 8.59
C LYS A 28 -12.16 0.73 9.16
N ILE A 29 -13.04 1.33 9.95
CA ILE A 29 -12.77 2.61 10.62
C ILE A 29 -11.60 2.47 11.58
N GLN A 30 -11.62 1.46 12.45
CA GLN A 30 -10.54 1.23 13.41
C GLN A 30 -9.21 0.91 12.70
N ALA A 31 -9.24 0.11 11.64
CA ALA A 31 -8.07 -0.17 10.82
C ALA A 31 -7.50 1.10 10.17
N ARG A 32 -8.35 2.00 9.65
CA ARG A 32 -7.89 3.28 9.10
C ARG A 32 -7.22 4.16 10.15
N ILE A 33 -7.81 4.27 11.34
CA ILE A 33 -7.23 5.02 12.45
C ILE A 33 -5.87 4.45 12.85
N ALA A 34 -5.77 3.11 12.96
CA ALA A 34 -4.52 2.44 13.30
C ALA A 34 -3.44 2.67 12.23
N ASN A 35 -3.80 2.57 10.94
CA ASN A 35 -2.90 2.83 9.83
C ASN A 35 -2.41 4.29 9.83
N GLU A 36 -3.30 5.26 10.04
CA GLU A 36 -2.90 6.67 10.11
C GLU A 36 -1.98 6.94 11.30
N LYS A 37 -2.26 6.34 12.47
CA LYS A 37 -1.38 6.44 13.64
C LYS A 37 0.00 5.88 13.33
N TYR A 38 0.06 4.71 12.69
CA TYR A 38 1.31 4.10 12.26
C TYR A 38 2.09 5.02 11.31
N LEU A 39 1.45 5.52 10.24
CA LEU A 39 2.11 6.41 9.28
C LEU A 39 2.62 7.71 9.92
N ARG A 40 1.91 8.25 10.93
CA ARG A 40 2.37 9.44 11.68
C ARG A 40 3.60 9.17 12.54
N THR A 41 3.70 7.98 13.15
CA THR A 41 4.83 7.64 14.03
C THR A 41 6.04 7.10 13.26
N HIS A 42 5.82 6.54 12.07
CA HIS A 42 6.83 5.88 11.25
C HIS A 42 7.27 6.74 10.06
N LYS A 43 8.07 7.79 10.35
CA LYS A 43 8.60 8.73 9.35
C LYS A 43 9.44 8.08 8.26
N GLU A 44 10.02 6.92 8.54
CA GLU A 44 10.72 6.10 7.57
C GLU A 44 9.85 5.74 6.36
N VAL A 45 8.54 5.54 6.54
CA VAL A 45 7.62 5.21 5.45
C VAL A 45 7.38 6.43 4.56
N GLU A 46 7.26 7.62 5.16
CA GLU A 46 7.14 8.88 4.42
C GLU A 46 8.39 9.16 3.58
N LEU A 47 9.58 8.99 4.15
CA LEU A 47 10.86 9.14 3.44
C LEU A 47 11.01 8.12 2.31
N LEU A 48 10.63 6.87 2.56
CA LEU A 48 10.68 5.80 1.58
C LEU A 48 9.78 6.10 0.36
N LEU A 49 8.53 6.48 0.60
CA LEU A 49 7.57 6.78 -0.47
C LEU A 49 7.91 8.07 -1.21
N SER A 50 8.23 9.14 -0.49
CA SER A 50 8.61 10.42 -1.11
C SER A 50 9.89 10.29 -1.94
N GLY A 51 10.87 9.53 -1.45
CA GLY A 51 12.08 9.18 -2.18
C GLY A 51 11.79 8.41 -3.47
N PHE A 52 10.90 7.43 -3.42
CA PHE A 52 10.49 6.66 -4.61
C PHE A 52 9.81 7.56 -5.65
N PHE A 53 8.79 8.33 -5.26
CA PHE A 53 8.07 9.22 -6.17
C PHE A 53 9.00 10.29 -6.77
N ARG A 54 9.93 10.83 -5.99
CA ARG A 54 10.94 11.77 -6.48
C ARG A 54 11.76 11.15 -7.63
N GLU A 55 12.31 9.96 -7.42
CA GLU A 55 13.12 9.31 -8.46
C GLU A 55 12.27 8.89 -9.67
N MET A 56 11.04 8.43 -9.45
CA MET A 56 10.12 8.07 -10.53
C MET A 56 9.77 9.30 -11.40
N PHE A 57 9.45 10.45 -10.81
CA PHE A 57 9.13 11.66 -11.56
C PHE A 57 10.34 12.26 -12.27
N LEU A 58 11.54 12.11 -11.71
CA LEU A 58 12.78 12.55 -12.35
C LEU A 58 13.17 11.67 -13.54
N LYS A 59 13.10 10.34 -13.37
CA LYS A 59 13.56 9.38 -14.38
C LYS A 59 12.49 9.04 -15.42
N ARG A 60 11.21 9.20 -15.10
CA ARG A 60 10.06 8.88 -15.94
C ARG A 60 10.19 7.51 -16.63
N PRO A 61 10.31 6.42 -15.84
CA PRO A 61 10.52 5.09 -16.41
C PRO A 61 9.31 4.63 -17.21
N ASP A 62 9.54 3.91 -18.30
CA ASP A 62 8.49 3.30 -19.13
C ASP A 62 7.77 2.15 -18.37
N ASN A 63 8.51 1.43 -17.51
CA ASN A 63 7.99 0.35 -16.67
C ASN A 63 8.11 0.70 -15.18
N ILE A 64 7.01 1.15 -14.58
CA ILE A 64 6.98 1.55 -13.17
C ILE A 64 7.17 0.35 -12.22
N VAL A 65 6.71 -0.85 -12.59
CA VAL A 65 6.78 -2.03 -11.73
C VAL A 65 8.20 -2.54 -11.59
N GLU A 66 8.93 -2.61 -12.71
CA GLU A 66 10.35 -2.95 -12.73
C GLU A 66 11.17 -1.91 -11.97
N PHE A 67 10.90 -0.61 -12.23
CA PHE A 67 11.52 0.48 -11.49
C PHE A 67 11.28 0.40 -9.98
N ALA A 68 10.06 0.06 -9.54
CA ALA A 68 9.74 -0.15 -8.14
C ALA A 68 10.49 -1.36 -7.56
N THR A 69 10.60 -2.45 -8.32
CA THR A 69 11.36 -3.63 -7.92
C THR A 69 12.81 -3.26 -7.65
N ASP A 70 13.47 -2.59 -8.60
CA ASP A 70 14.86 -2.15 -8.45
C ASP A 70 15.04 -1.18 -7.28
N TYR A 71 14.12 -0.22 -7.12
CA TYR A 71 14.19 0.77 -6.06
C TYR A 71 14.04 0.14 -4.68
N PHE A 72 13.00 -0.68 -4.46
CA PHE A 72 12.69 -1.24 -3.14
C PHE A 72 13.55 -2.44 -2.76
N THR A 73 14.23 -3.07 -3.73
CA THR A 73 15.18 -4.15 -3.46
C THR A 73 16.64 -3.70 -3.37
N ASP A 74 16.94 -2.41 -3.57
CA ASP A 74 18.29 -1.88 -3.39
C ASP A 74 18.76 -2.10 -1.94
N PRO A 75 19.83 -2.90 -1.71
CA PRO A 75 20.34 -3.21 -0.36
C PRO A 75 20.87 -1.97 0.39
N ARG A 76 21.10 -0.86 -0.32
CA ARG A 76 21.56 0.40 0.28
C ARG A 76 20.41 1.28 0.76
N LEU A 77 19.19 1.02 0.30
CA LEU A 77 18.01 1.83 0.63
C LEU A 77 17.76 1.92 2.14
N PRO A 78 17.81 0.83 2.93
CA PRO A 78 17.58 0.92 4.38
C PRO A 78 18.55 1.88 5.07
N ASN A 79 19.84 1.82 4.72
CA ASN A 79 20.86 2.71 5.26
C ASN A 79 20.62 4.16 4.82
N LYS A 80 20.21 4.40 3.58
CA LYS A 80 19.87 5.74 3.07
C LYS A 80 18.72 6.36 3.88
N ILE A 81 17.65 5.60 4.12
CA ILE A 81 16.51 6.07 4.93
C ILE A 81 16.92 6.31 6.38
N HIS A 82 17.72 5.41 6.97
CA HIS A 82 18.22 5.58 8.34
C HIS A 82 19.04 6.88 8.51
N MET A 83 19.92 7.18 7.56
CA MET A 83 20.71 8.42 7.59
C MET A 83 19.84 9.67 7.45
N GLN A 84 18.79 9.61 6.63
CA GLN A 84 17.82 10.71 6.51
C GLN A 84 17.04 10.92 7.81
N LEU A 85 16.60 9.85 8.48
CA LEU A 85 15.93 9.93 9.79
C LEU A 85 16.82 10.59 10.85
N ILE A 86 18.11 10.22 10.91
CA ILE A 86 19.06 10.85 11.85
C ILE A 86 19.17 12.34 11.55
N LYS A 87 19.24 12.72 10.27
CA LYS A 87 19.35 14.12 9.86
C LYS A 87 18.12 14.92 10.29
N GLU A 88 16.91 14.42 10.05
CA GLU A 88 15.67 15.11 10.44
C GLU A 88 15.57 15.31 11.96
N ARG A 89 15.95 14.29 12.75
CA ARG A 89 15.95 14.39 14.22
C ARG A 89 16.94 15.41 14.77
N LYS A 90 17.99 15.75 14.04
CA LYS A 90 18.98 16.78 14.45
C LYS A 90 18.54 18.21 14.08
N VAL A 91 17.55 18.35 13.21
CA VAL A 91 17.06 19.64 12.71
C VAL A 91 15.83 20.13 13.51
N THR A 92 15.23 19.25 14.32
CA THR A 92 14.13 19.55 15.25
C THR A 92 14.68 19.68 16.67
#